data_AF-A0A7Y5DY52-F1
#
_entry.id   AF-A0A7Y5DY52-F1
#
_cell.length_a   1.000
_cell.length_b   1.000
_cell.length_c   1.000
_cell.angle_alpha   90.00
_cell.angle_beta   90.00
_cell.angle_gamma   90.00
#
_symmetry.space_group_name_H-M   'P 1'
#
loop_
_entity.id
_entity.type
_entity.pdbx_description
1 polymer ?
#
loop_
_entity_poly.entity_id
_entity_poly.type
_entity_poly.pdbx_seq_one_letter_code
_entity_poly.pdbx_strand_id
1 'polypeptide(L)'
;MLRETPGRVLLSPLALGSIALIVGNDLWLKRQHPGFLSGKLSDVGLCILLPLVIAAAIEWTQALLRRPLAPHATFACLLAATYFVLVKTYAPATHAHLALLSHLVPTHRFSAVTDPSDLLALPFMWLAYRAQRATKRLEKAPKATARQSFAR
;
A
#
# COMPACT_ATOMS: atom_id res chain seq x y z
N MET A 1 -23.97 -0.41 -15.40
CA MET A 1 -23.06 -1.03 -14.42
C MET A 1 -21.72 -0.34 -14.52
N LEU A 2 -21.30 0.45 -13.54
CA LEU A 2 -19.90 0.89 -13.49
C LEU A 2 -19.08 -0.37 -13.22
N ARG A 3 -18.24 -0.78 -14.16
CA ARG A 3 -17.32 -1.91 -13.94
C ARG A 3 -16.46 -1.58 -12.73
N GLU A 4 -16.48 -2.45 -11.73
CA GLU A 4 -15.46 -2.41 -10.68
C GLU A 4 -14.10 -2.46 -11.39
N THR A 5 -13.31 -1.41 -11.20
CA THR A 5 -12.02 -1.25 -11.88
C THR A 5 -10.93 -1.78 -10.94
N PRO A 6 -10.20 -2.84 -11.31
CA PRO A 6 -9.20 -3.43 -10.43
C PRO A 6 -8.11 -2.39 -10.10
N GLY A 7 -7.71 -2.34 -8.83
CA GLY A 7 -6.62 -1.47 -8.36
C GLY A 7 -6.99 0.00 -8.20
N ARG A 8 -8.27 0.39 -8.31
CA ARG A 8 -8.71 1.79 -8.20
C ARG A 8 -8.21 2.50 -6.93
N VAL A 9 -8.06 1.77 -5.82
CA VAL A 9 -7.57 2.31 -4.54
C VAL A 9 -6.15 2.90 -4.64
N LEU A 10 -5.33 2.46 -5.60
CA LEU A 10 -3.99 3.01 -5.84
C LEU A 10 -3.99 4.43 -6.38
N LEU A 11 -5.11 4.89 -6.95
CA LEU A 11 -5.29 6.27 -7.40
C LEU A 11 -5.87 7.17 -6.30
N SER A 12 -6.04 6.64 -5.07
CA SER A 12 -6.51 7.44 -3.95
C SER A 12 -5.45 8.47 -3.52
N PRO A 13 -5.87 9.62 -2.97
CA PRO A 13 -4.93 10.60 -2.41
C PRO A 13 -4.00 10.00 -1.35
N LEU A 14 -4.50 9.01 -0.60
CA LEU A 14 -3.70 8.29 0.40
C LEU A 14 -2.56 7.49 -0.25
N ALA A 15 -2.84 6.72 -1.30
CA ALA A 15 -1.83 5.95 -2.00
C ALA A 15 -0.78 6.86 -2.67
N LEU A 16 -1.22 7.91 -3.35
CA LEU A 16 -0.33 8.90 -3.97
C LEU A 16 0.51 9.63 -2.92
N GLY A 17 -0.09 10.01 -1.79
CA GLY A 17 0.62 10.61 -0.66
C GLY A 17 1.69 9.69 -0.09
N SER A 18 1.40 8.40 0.06
CA SER A 18 2.40 7.42 0.53
C SER A 18 3.55 7.22 -0.47
N ILE A 19 3.26 7.18 -1.78
CA ILE A 19 4.30 7.11 -2.81
C ILE A 19 5.18 8.37 -2.75
N ALA A 20 4.56 9.55 -2.71
CA ALA A 20 5.28 10.82 -2.61
C ALA A 20 6.14 10.89 -1.35
N LEU A 21 5.62 10.40 -0.22
CA LEU A 21 6.35 10.32 1.04
C LEU A 21 7.58 9.43 0.92
N ILE A 22 7.44 8.20 0.41
CA ILE A 22 8.57 7.26 0.25
C ILE A 22 9.59 7.83 -0.73
N VAL A 23 9.16 8.23 -1.93
CA VAL A 23 10.06 8.71 -2.99
C VAL A 23 10.75 9.99 -2.57
N GLY A 24 10.02 10.97 -2.04
CA GLY A 24 10.59 12.23 -1.54
C GLY A 24 11.56 11.99 -0.39
N ASN A 25 11.23 11.08 0.53
CA ASN A 25 12.11 10.75 1.64
C ASN A 25 13.38 10.04 1.17
N ASP A 26 13.28 9.06 0.28
CA ASP A 26 14.42 8.26 -0.18
C ASP A 26 15.32 9.00 -1.16
N LEU A 27 14.76 9.85 -2.03
CA LEU A 27 15.54 10.59 -3.03
C LEU A 27 16.08 11.93 -2.53
N TRP A 28 15.45 12.55 -1.54
CA TRP A 28 15.84 13.89 -1.08
C TRP A 28 16.17 13.92 0.41
N LEU A 29 15.22 13.54 1.29
CA LEU A 29 15.40 13.73 2.73
C LEU A 29 16.56 12.91 3.29
N LYS A 30 16.70 11.63 2.90
CA LYS A 30 17.83 10.78 3.33
C LYS A 30 19.19 11.29 2.82
N ARG A 31 19.22 12.02 1.69
CA ARG A 31 20.46 12.59 1.15
C ARG A 31 20.90 13.83 1.93
N GLN A 32 19.94 14.65 2.36
CA GLN A 32 20.22 15.92 3.06
C GLN A 32 20.31 15.75 4.59
N HIS A 33 19.48 14.89 5.15
CA HIS A 33 19.34 14.65 6.59
C HIS A 33 19.27 13.15 6.90
N PRO A 34 20.39 12.42 6.75
CA PRO A 34 20.46 11.02 7.15
C PRO A 34 20.21 10.92 8.67
N GLY A 35 19.26 10.08 9.06
CA GLY A 35 18.94 9.92 10.47
C GLY A 35 17.75 9.01 10.74
N PHE A 36 17.56 8.69 12.02
CA PHE A 36 16.53 7.78 12.53
C PHE A 36 15.11 8.14 12.05
N LEU A 37 14.77 9.44 12.03
CA LEU A 37 13.43 9.90 11.63
C LEU A 37 13.14 9.65 10.14
N SER A 38 14.14 9.83 9.27
CA SER A 38 13.99 9.56 7.84
C SER A 38 13.75 8.08 7.55
N GLY A 39 14.33 7.16 8.33
CA GLY A 39 14.04 5.72 8.22
C GLY A 39 12.56 5.42 8.45
N LYS A 40 12.01 5.95 9.54
CA LYS A 40 10.63 5.70 9.97
C LYS A 40 9.57 6.27 9.05
N LEU A 41 9.86 7.39 8.38
CA LEU A 41 8.92 7.97 7.41
C LEU A 41 8.67 7.05 6.21
N SER A 42 9.72 6.39 5.70
CA SER A 42 9.55 5.38 4.65
C SER A 42 8.75 4.19 5.14
N ASP A 43 8.93 3.77 6.39
CA ASP A 43 8.16 2.67 6.98
C ASP A 43 6.67 3.00 7.12
N VAL A 44 6.34 4.22 7.55
CA VAL A 44 4.95 4.70 7.57
C VAL A 44 4.34 4.69 6.17
N GLY A 45 5.07 5.22 5.19
CA GLY A 45 4.64 5.19 3.79
C GLY A 45 4.41 3.76 3.30
N LEU A 46 5.32 2.84 3.61
CA LEU A 46 5.26 1.44 3.21
C LEU A 46 4.11 0.69 3.89
N CYS A 47 3.90 0.88 5.20
CA CYS A 47 2.78 0.29 5.93
C CYS A 47 1.42 0.75 5.38
N ILE A 48 1.33 1.94 4.78
CA ILE A 48 0.12 2.38 4.10
C ILE A 48 0.05 1.81 2.68
N LEU A 49 1.13 1.90 1.90
CA LEU A 49 1.13 1.59 0.47
C LEU A 49 1.07 0.09 0.17
N LEU A 50 1.87 -0.71 0.88
CA LEU A 50 2.02 -2.15 0.64
C LEU A 50 0.69 -2.93 0.64
N PRO A 51 -0.19 -2.81 1.64
CA PRO A 51 -1.49 -3.49 1.61
C PRO A 51 -2.39 -3.02 0.45
N LEU A 52 -2.28 -1.77 0.00
CA LEU A 52 -3.04 -1.28 -1.15
C LEU A 52 -2.54 -1.93 -2.45
N VAL A 53 -1.22 -2.07 -2.59
CA VAL A 53 -0.59 -2.76 -3.73
C VAL A 53 -0.97 -4.24 -3.75
N ILE A 54 -0.92 -4.93 -2.60
CA ILE A 54 -1.34 -6.33 -2.49
C ILE A 54 -2.81 -6.48 -2.88
N ALA A 55 -3.70 -5.64 -2.36
CA ALA A 55 -5.12 -5.70 -2.70
C ALA A 55 -5.35 -5.47 -4.20
N ALA A 56 -4.68 -4.48 -4.79
CA ALA A 56 -4.74 -4.21 -6.22
C ALA A 56 -4.24 -5.40 -7.05
N ALA A 57 -3.13 -6.03 -6.66
CA ALA A 57 -2.60 -7.21 -7.33
C ALA A 57 -3.59 -8.39 -7.30
N ILE A 58 -4.26 -8.61 -6.17
CA ILE A 58 -5.30 -9.64 -6.06
C ILE A 58 -6.48 -9.31 -6.98
N GLU A 59 -6.96 -8.06 -7.00
CA GLU A 59 -8.05 -7.63 -7.88
C GLU A 59 -7.69 -7.81 -9.37
N TRP A 60 -6.47 -7.44 -9.77
CA TRP A 60 -5.97 -7.68 -11.13
C TRP A 60 -5.90 -9.17 -11.47
N THR A 61 -5.45 -10.01 -10.53
CA THR A 61 -5.41 -11.46 -10.71
C THR A 61 -6.81 -12.04 -10.87
N GLN A 62 -7.78 -11.59 -10.08
CA GLN A 62 -9.17 -11.99 -10.21
C GLN A 62 -9.76 -11.56 -11.56
N ALA A 63 -9.51 -10.33 -11.99
CA ALA A 63 -9.96 -9.84 -13.29
C ALA A 63 -9.38 -10.66 -14.45
N LEU A 64 -8.09 -10.98 -14.41
CA LEU A 64 -7.41 -11.82 -15.40
C LEU A 64 -8.01 -13.24 -15.46
N LEU A 65 -8.33 -13.80 -14.29
CA LEU A 65 -8.99 -15.10 -14.15
C LEU A 65 -10.51 -15.07 -14.35
N ARG A 66 -11.09 -13.92 -14.74
CA ARG A 66 -12.54 -13.69 -14.91
C ARG A 66 -13.37 -14.05 -13.66
N ARG A 67 -12.77 -13.93 -12.48
CA ARG A 67 -13.44 -14.12 -11.19
C ARG A 67 -14.07 -12.82 -10.70
N PRO A 68 -15.16 -12.88 -9.90
CA PRO A 68 -15.73 -11.69 -9.30
C PRO A 68 -14.70 -11.00 -8.39
N LEU A 69 -14.63 -9.67 -8.49
CA LEU A 69 -13.80 -8.86 -7.61
C LEU A 69 -14.34 -8.95 -6.18
N ALA A 70 -13.51 -9.44 -5.26
CA ALA A 70 -13.88 -9.63 -3.86
C ALA A 70 -13.04 -8.72 -2.95
N PRO A 71 -13.59 -8.26 -1.81
CA PRO A 71 -12.85 -7.40 -0.90
C PRO A 71 -11.80 -8.22 -0.12
N HIS A 72 -10.52 -7.92 -0.34
CA HIS A 72 -9.40 -8.61 0.31
C HIS A 72 -8.65 -7.74 1.31
N ALA A 73 -9.28 -6.68 1.82
CA ALA A 73 -8.59 -5.69 2.66
C ALA A 73 -7.93 -6.29 3.91
N THR A 74 -8.63 -7.19 4.61
CA THR A 74 -8.07 -7.87 5.79
C THR A 74 -6.88 -8.75 5.40
N PHE A 75 -7.03 -9.57 4.36
CA PHE A 75 -5.97 -10.46 3.89
C PHE A 75 -4.74 -9.68 3.42
N ALA A 76 -4.94 -8.61 2.63
CA ALA A 76 -3.88 -7.75 2.16
C ALA A 76 -3.13 -7.04 3.30
N CYS A 77 -3.85 -6.59 4.33
CA CYS A 77 -3.23 -6.03 5.53
C CYS A 77 -2.45 -7.10 6.31
N LEU A 78 -3.01 -8.28 6.53
CA LEU A 78 -2.31 -9.35 7.24
C LEU A 78 -1.03 -9.75 6.50
N LEU A 79 -1.09 -9.93 5.18
CA LEU A 79 0.08 -10.28 4.38
C LEU A 79 1.14 -9.17 4.42
N ALA A 80 0.73 -7.89 4.31
CA ALA A 80 1.64 -6.76 4.44
C ALA A 80 2.29 -6.68 5.83
N ALA A 81 1.52 -6.86 6.91
CA ALA A 81 2.04 -6.88 8.27
C ALA A 81 3.02 -8.03 8.49
N THR A 82 2.67 -9.25 8.08
CA THR A 82 3.56 -10.41 8.21
C THR A 82 4.87 -10.17 7.49
N TYR A 83 4.81 -9.67 6.25
CA TYR A 83 6.00 -9.32 5.48
C TYR A 83 6.83 -8.23 6.19
N PHE A 84 6.20 -7.14 6.62
CA PHE A 84 6.87 -6.02 7.27
C PHE A 84 7.54 -6.43 8.59
N VAL A 85 6.82 -7.18 9.43
CA VAL A 85 7.36 -7.74 10.68
C VAL A 85 8.59 -8.59 10.37
N LEU A 86 8.48 -9.50 9.40
CA LEU A 86 9.59 -10.40 9.04
C LEU A 86 10.83 -9.60 8.59
N VAL A 87 10.66 -8.60 7.73
CA VAL A 87 11.76 -7.73 7.27
C VAL A 87 12.34 -6.85 8.39
N LYS A 88 11.57 -6.51 9.43
CA LYS A 88 12.05 -5.64 10.52
C LYS A 88 12.60 -6.40 11.73
N THR A 89 12.28 -7.68 11.89
CA THR A 89 12.73 -8.48 13.05
C THR A 89 13.68 -9.61 12.68
N TYR A 90 13.78 -10.02 11.41
CA TYR A 90 14.58 -11.16 10.99
C TYR A 90 15.61 -10.77 9.93
N ALA A 91 16.89 -10.67 10.33
CA ALA A 91 17.98 -10.19 9.48
C ALA A 91 18.11 -10.91 8.13
N PRO A 92 17.96 -12.25 8.04
CA PRO A 92 17.97 -12.94 6.74
C PRO A 92 16.85 -12.47 5.80
N ALA A 93 15.67 -12.15 6.32
CA ALA A 93 14.59 -11.59 5.51
C ALA A 93 14.89 -10.16 5.04
N THR A 94 15.51 -9.34 5.89
CA THR A 94 16.02 -8.01 5.50
C THR A 94 17.01 -8.12 4.34
N HIS A 95 17.96 -9.05 4.43
CA HIS A 95 18.98 -9.26 3.40
C HIS A 95 18.35 -9.77 2.10
N ALA A 96 17.43 -10.74 2.18
CA ALA A 96 16.69 -11.24 1.03
C ALA A 96 15.86 -10.13 0.35
N HIS A 97 15.23 -9.26 1.14
CA HIS A 97 14.50 -8.11 0.62
C HIS A 97 15.42 -7.13 -0.12
N LEU A 98 16.56 -6.77 0.47
CA LEU A 98 17.54 -5.89 -0.16
C LEU A 98 18.13 -6.49 -1.44
N ALA A 99 18.41 -7.79 -1.44
CA ALA A 99 18.88 -8.50 -2.62
C ALA A 99 17.84 -8.45 -3.75
N LEU A 100 16.57 -8.70 -3.42
CA LEU A 100 15.46 -8.59 -4.38
C LEU A 100 15.34 -7.18 -4.96
N LEU A 101 15.34 -6.14 -4.12
CA LEU A 101 15.22 -4.75 -4.60
C LEU A 101 16.41 -4.34 -5.46
N SER A 102 17.63 -4.73 -5.07
CA SER A 102 18.85 -4.44 -5.83
C SER A 102 18.86 -5.14 -7.19
N HIS A 103 18.24 -6.32 -7.29
CA HIS A 103 18.06 -7.01 -8.56
C HIS A 103 17.03 -6.32 -9.47
N LEU A 104 15.92 -5.85 -8.90
CA LEU A 104 14.85 -5.19 -9.65
C LEU A 104 15.21 -3.77 -10.11
N VAL A 105 16.00 -3.04 -9.31
CA VAL A 105 16.40 -1.67 -9.59
C VAL A 105 17.91 -1.52 -9.35
N PRO A 106 18.75 -2.03 -10.27
CA PRO A 106 20.21 -2.06 -10.08
C PRO A 106 20.85 -0.66 -10.05
N THR A 107 20.14 0.36 -10.54
CA THR A 107 20.60 1.75 -10.54
C THR A 107 20.48 2.43 -9.18
N HIS A 108 19.78 1.83 -8.21
CA HIS A 108 19.55 2.41 -6.89
C HIS A 108 20.13 1.57 -5.77
N ARG A 109 20.73 2.23 -4.77
CA ARG A 109 21.27 1.56 -3.58
C ARG A 109 20.23 1.60 -2.46
N PHE A 110 19.59 0.48 -2.21
CA PHE A 110 18.67 0.33 -1.09
C PHE A 110 19.43 0.09 0.21
N SER A 111 18.96 0.72 1.29
CA SER A 111 19.47 0.49 2.63
C SER A 111 18.29 0.29 3.57
N ALA A 112 18.31 -0.83 4.30
CA ALA A 112 17.34 -1.18 5.31
C ALA A 112 18.07 -1.77 6.51
N VAL A 113 17.64 -1.40 7.71
CA VAL A 113 18.16 -1.91 8.97
C VAL A 113 17.11 -2.80 9.60
N THR A 114 17.54 -3.91 10.20
CA THR A 114 16.66 -4.78 10.99
C THR A 114 16.45 -4.12 12.35
N ASP A 115 15.42 -3.29 12.47
CA ASP A 115 15.09 -2.55 13.70
C ASP A 115 13.63 -2.84 14.11
N PRO A 116 13.42 -3.59 15.22
CA PRO A 116 12.08 -3.83 15.77
C PRO A 116 11.32 -2.56 16.17
N SER A 117 12.00 -1.43 16.40
CA SER A 117 11.35 -0.15 16.70
C SER A 117 10.53 0.40 15.53
N ASP A 118 10.72 -0.13 14.32
CA ASP A 118 9.94 0.22 13.14
C ASP A 118 8.54 -0.42 13.13
N LEU A 119 8.28 -1.39 14.02
CA LEU A 119 6.93 -1.94 14.22
C LEU A 119 5.93 -0.88 14.70
N LEU A 120 6.40 0.26 15.20
CA LEU A 120 5.59 1.45 15.48
C LEU A 120 4.89 2.02 14.23
N ALA A 121 5.31 1.63 13.02
CA ALA A 121 4.63 1.99 11.77
C ALA A 121 3.37 1.15 11.49
N LEU A 122 3.22 -0.05 12.09
CA LEU A 122 2.09 -0.95 11.83
C LEU A 122 0.70 -0.33 12.04
N PRO A 123 0.46 0.52 13.06
CA PRO A 123 -0.84 1.18 13.23
C PRO A 123 -1.28 2.00 12.01
N PHE A 124 -0.35 2.53 11.21
CA PHE A 124 -0.68 3.30 10.00
C PHE A 124 -1.31 2.43 8.91
N MET A 125 -1.12 1.11 8.96
CA MET A 125 -1.77 0.16 8.06
C MET A 125 -3.31 0.18 8.19
N TRP A 126 -3.82 0.66 9.33
CA TRP A 126 -5.25 0.93 9.51
C TRP A 126 -5.80 1.95 8.49
N LEU A 127 -5.00 2.94 8.09
CA LEU A 127 -5.39 3.90 7.06
C LEU A 127 -5.63 3.22 5.72
N ALA A 128 -4.74 2.28 5.35
CA ALA A 128 -4.90 1.48 4.15
C ALA A 128 -6.15 0.59 4.20
N TYR A 129 -6.41 -0.04 5.36
CA TYR A 129 -7.63 -0.80 5.58
C TYR A 129 -8.89 0.07 5.37
N ARG A 130 -8.92 1.26 5.96
CA ARG A 130 -10.04 2.21 5.80
C ARG A 130 -10.23 2.67 4.37
N ALA A 131 -9.14 3.00 3.66
CA ALA A 131 -9.21 3.45 2.27
C ALA A 131 -9.83 2.38 1.35
N GLN A 132 -9.45 1.12 1.53
CA GLN A 132 -10.03 -0.01 0.79
C GLN A 132 -11.52 -0.18 1.08
N ARG A 133 -11.91 -0.10 2.37
CA ARG A 133 -13.32 -0.21 2.78
C ARG A 133 -14.16 0.96 2.28
N ALA A 134 -13.63 2.18 2.29
CA ALA A 134 -14.31 3.37 1.81
C ALA A 134 -14.56 3.32 0.30
N THR A 135 -13.55 2.92 -0.48
CA THR A 135 -13.67 2.79 -1.94
C THR A 135 -14.76 1.79 -2.33
N LYS A 136 -14.78 0.60 -1.70
CA LYS A 136 -15.83 -0.41 -1.95
C LYS A 136 -17.23 0.04 -1.51
N ARG A 137 -17.35 0.87 -0.46
CA ARG A 137 -18.65 1.45 -0.06
C ARG A 137 -19.20 2.39 -1.13
N LEU A 138 -18.34 3.23 -1.71
CA LEU A 138 -18.73 4.15 -2.79
C LEU A 138 -19.15 3.39 -4.06
N GLU A 139 -18.56 2.23 -4.33
CA GLU A 139 -18.93 1.38 -5.47
C GLU A 139 -20.27 0.65 -5.27
N LYS A 140 -20.58 0.26 -4.03
CA LYS A 140 -21.85 -0.42 -3.69
C LYS A 140 -23.03 0.52 -3.46
N ALA A 141 -22.79 1.81 -3.22
CA ALA A 141 -23.87 2.76 -2.97
C ALA A 141 -24.86 2.79 -4.16
N PRO A 142 -26.17 2.53 -3.93
CA PRO A 142 -27.15 2.60 -5.01
C PRO A 142 -27.15 4.01 -5.60
N LYS A 143 -27.15 4.13 -6.94
CA LYS A 143 -27.44 5.40 -7.64
C LYS A 143 -28.92 5.78 -7.43
N ALA A 144 -29.32 6.11 -6.21
CA ALA A 144 -30.71 6.34 -5.86
C ALA A 144 -31.24 7.72 -6.32
N THR A 145 -30.40 8.63 -6.84
CA THR A 145 -30.80 10.05 -6.96
C THR A 145 -30.84 10.59 -8.38
N ALA A 146 -30.48 9.83 -9.42
CA ALA A 146 -30.42 10.35 -10.79
C ALA A 146 -31.72 10.16 -11.61
N ARG A 147 -32.73 9.47 -11.10
CA ARG A 147 -33.96 9.13 -11.87
C ARG A 147 -35.21 9.94 -11.52
N GLN A 148 -35.18 10.81 -10.50
CA GLN A 148 -36.37 11.55 -10.05
C GLN A 148 -36.43 13.02 -10.51
N SER A 149 -35.40 13.55 -11.18
CA SER A 149 -35.40 14.94 -11.65
C SER A 149 -35.83 15.13 -13.12
N PHE A 150 -36.15 14.06 -13.85
CA PHE A 150 -36.62 14.12 -15.25
C PHE A 150 -38.12 13.87 -15.39
N ALA A 151 -38.87 13.83 -14.28
CA ALA A 151 -40.31 13.59 -14.27
C ALA A 151 -41.11 14.76 -13.68
N ARG A 152 -40.58 16.00 -13.77
CA ARG A 152 -41.32 17.22 -13.47
C ARG A 152 -41.18 18.21 -14.61
#